data_AF-A0A2V7K7U7-F1
#
_entry.id   AF-A0A2V7K7U7-F1
#
_cell.length_a   1.000
_cell.length_b   1.000
_cell.length_c   1.000
_cell.angle_alpha   90.00
_cell.angle_beta   90.00
_cell.angle_gamma   90.00
#
_symmetry.space_group_name_H-M   'P 1'
#
loop_
_entity.id
_entity.type
_entity.pdbx_description
1 polymer ?
#
loop_
_entity_poly.entity_id
_entity_poly.type
_entity_poly.pdbx_seq_one_letter_code
_entity_poly.pdbx_strand_id
1 'polypeptide(L)'
;MLASIPQAIPSTWQEALRFLSSPFTWILDSQKFLLGFAVTGNTGWEILLKALFILLPTALLVAALWCTVLSAYTLPFRSGRGGFLIAMVMSWWDALRMMVFYWAGLVRFVVVVLSWLWGLLKLGGSLFIRFIKFIFTRPFALL
;
A
#
# COMPACT_ATOMS: atom_id res chain seq x y z
N MET A 1 -9.98 -8.81 24.89
CA MET A 1 -10.10 -7.63 25.78
C MET A 1 -11.27 -6.71 25.43
N LEU A 2 -11.52 -6.33 24.18
CA LEU A 2 -12.74 -5.55 23.84
C LEU A 2 -14.06 -6.31 24.10
N ALA A 3 -14.06 -7.64 24.00
CA ALA A 3 -15.23 -8.49 24.23
C ALA A 3 -15.66 -8.63 25.70
N SER A 4 -14.82 -8.26 26.67
CA SER A 4 -15.13 -8.34 28.11
C SER A 4 -15.67 -7.02 28.70
N ILE A 5 -15.52 -5.90 27.98
CA ILE A 5 -16.05 -4.59 28.36
C ILE A 5 -17.59 -4.57 28.50
N PRO A 6 -18.39 -5.28 27.67
CA PRO A 6 -19.85 -5.26 27.79
C PRO A 6 -20.38 -5.83 29.10
N GLN A 7 -19.60 -6.64 29.82
CA GLN A 7 -20.03 -7.29 31.06
C GLN A 7 -20.04 -6.33 32.27
N ALA A 8 -19.37 -5.18 32.17
CA ALA A 8 -19.37 -4.15 33.20
C ALA A 8 -20.52 -3.14 33.07
N ILE A 9 -21.38 -3.30 32.05
CA ILE A 9 -22.37 -2.30 31.64
C ILE A 9 -23.79 -2.85 31.83
N PRO A 10 -24.76 -2.04 32.31
CA PRO A 10 -26.15 -2.45 32.47
C PRO A 10 -26.75 -3.07 31.19
N SER A 11 -27.54 -4.13 31.34
CA SER A 11 -28.09 -4.93 30.23
C SER A 11 -28.88 -4.11 29.19
N THR A 12 -29.52 -3.01 29.60
CA THR A 12 -30.25 -2.09 28.71
C THR A 12 -29.35 -1.37 27.70
N TRP A 13 -28.10 -1.08 28.05
CA TRP A 13 -27.15 -0.39 27.16
C TRP A 13 -26.31 -1.36 26.33
N GLN A 14 -26.33 -2.66 26.64
CA GLN A 14 -25.52 -3.65 25.94
C GLN A 14 -25.91 -3.79 24.47
N GLU A 15 -27.20 -3.76 24.14
CA GLU A 15 -27.66 -3.85 22.74
C GLU A 15 -27.31 -2.60 21.94
N ALA A 16 -27.50 -1.42 22.52
CA ALA A 16 -27.13 -0.16 21.90
C ALA A 16 -25.61 -0.09 21.61
N LEU A 17 -24.78 -0.52 22.57
CA LEU A 17 -23.34 -0.59 22.39
C LEU A 17 -22.91 -1.66 21.38
N ARG A 18 -23.59 -2.81 21.33
CA ARG A 18 -23.34 -3.83 20.29
C ARG A 18 -23.66 -3.30 18.91
N PHE A 19 -24.79 -2.61 18.76
CA PHE A 19 -25.16 -1.96 17.49
C PHE A 19 -24.13 -0.88 17.10
N LEU A 20 -23.72 -0.03 18.05
CA LEU A 20 -22.76 1.03 17.78
C LEU A 20 -21.35 0.49 17.49
N SER A 21 -20.94 -0.62 18.10
CA SER A 21 -19.60 -1.21 17.91
C SER A 21 -19.53 -2.16 16.71
N SER A 22 -20.66 -2.62 16.17
CA SER A 22 -20.70 -3.59 15.06
C SER A 22 -19.89 -3.16 13.82
N PRO A 23 -19.94 -1.90 13.34
CA PRO A 23 -19.09 -1.45 12.23
C PRO A 23 -17.59 -1.47 12.59
N PHE A 24 -17.24 -1.22 13.85
CA PHE A 24 -15.86 -1.22 14.32
C PHE A 24 -15.27 -2.64 14.45
N THR A 25 -16.08 -3.65 14.76
CA THR A 25 -15.56 -5.03 14.86
C THR A 25 -15.15 -5.55 13.49
N TRP A 26 -16.00 -5.37 12.48
CA TRP A 26 -15.71 -5.83 11.12
C TRP A 26 -14.53 -5.09 10.48
N ILE A 27 -14.37 -3.78 10.72
CA ILE A 27 -13.26 -3.03 10.14
C ILE A 27 -11.90 -3.40 10.75
N LEU A 28 -11.87 -3.73 12.06
CA LEU A 28 -10.66 -4.19 12.72
C LEU A 28 -10.21 -5.55 12.18
N ASP A 29 -11.15 -6.46 11.96
CA ASP A 29 -10.86 -7.77 11.37
C ASP A 29 -10.41 -7.63 9.91
N SER A 30 -11.09 -6.77 9.14
CA SER A 30 -10.70 -6.43 7.76
C SER A 30 -9.31 -5.80 7.69
N GLN A 31 -8.98 -4.87 8.59
CA GLN A 31 -7.65 -4.27 8.68
C GLN A 31 -6.58 -5.31 8.98
N LYS A 32 -6.81 -6.19 9.96
CA LYS A 32 -5.85 -7.26 10.30
C LYS A 32 -5.63 -8.20 9.13
N PHE A 33 -6.69 -8.57 8.43
CA PHE A 33 -6.60 -9.42 7.25
C PHE A 33 -5.81 -8.73 6.13
N LEU A 34 -6.17 -7.49 5.79
CA LEU A 34 -5.55 -6.73 4.71
C LEU A 34 -4.07 -6.42 4.98
N LEU A 35 -3.76 -5.82 6.14
CA LEU A 35 -2.37 -5.49 6.49
C LEU A 35 -1.55 -6.74 6.82
N GLY A 36 -2.17 -7.74 7.44
CA GLY A 36 -1.55 -9.05 7.65
C GLY A 36 -1.12 -9.66 6.34
N PHE A 37 -2.00 -9.71 5.34
CA PHE A 37 -1.66 -10.19 4.00
C PHE A 37 -0.54 -9.38 3.34
N ALA A 38 -0.54 -8.05 3.50
CA ALA A 38 0.47 -7.17 2.89
C ALA A 38 1.87 -7.26 3.54
N VAL A 39 1.96 -7.58 4.83
CA VAL A 39 3.23 -7.58 5.59
C VAL A 39 3.79 -8.99 5.81
N THR A 40 2.94 -10.01 5.84
CA THR A 40 3.36 -11.41 6.07
C THR A 40 3.71 -12.13 4.76
N GLY A 41 4.68 -13.04 4.85
CA GLY A 41 5.10 -13.91 3.74
C GLY A 41 6.01 -15.03 4.25
N ASN A 42 6.13 -16.08 3.46
CA ASN A 42 6.94 -17.26 3.81
C ASN A 42 8.42 -17.04 3.53
N THR A 43 8.75 -16.11 2.64
CA THR A 43 10.13 -15.78 2.26
C THR A 43 10.37 -14.27 2.32
N GLY A 44 11.61 -13.85 2.57
CA GLY A 44 11.97 -12.43 2.56
C GLY A 44 11.66 -11.74 1.23
N TRP A 45 11.71 -12.49 0.11
CA TRP A 45 11.43 -11.96 -1.21
C TRP A 45 9.94 -11.75 -1.49
N GLU A 46 9.10 -12.64 -0.98
CA GLU A 46 7.65 -12.45 -0.97
C GLU A 46 7.27 -11.19 -0.16
N ILE A 47 7.86 -11.01 1.02
CA ILE A 47 7.60 -9.83 1.87
C ILE A 47 8.01 -8.55 1.14
N LEU A 48 9.18 -8.53 0.49
CA LEU A 48 9.64 -7.35 -0.23
C LEU A 48 8.75 -7.00 -1.42
N LEU A 49 8.30 -7.99 -2.19
CA LEU A 49 7.37 -7.77 -3.29
C LEU A 49 6.01 -7.25 -2.79
N LYS A 50 5.46 -7.83 -1.73
CA LYS A 50 4.21 -7.35 -1.13
C LYS A 50 4.36 -5.93 -0.57
N ALA A 51 5.49 -5.63 0.08
CA ALA A 51 5.81 -4.31 0.56
C ALA A 51 5.88 -3.27 -0.58
N LEU A 52 6.49 -3.64 -1.71
CA LEU A 52 6.68 -2.75 -2.85
C LEU A 52 5.43 -2.59 -3.73
N PHE A 53 4.56 -3.61 -3.84
CA PHE A 53 3.43 -3.57 -4.77
C PHE A 53 2.07 -3.38 -4.10
N ILE A 54 1.91 -3.80 -2.84
CA ILE A 54 0.59 -3.99 -2.22
C ILE A 54 0.43 -3.14 -0.96
N LEU A 55 1.49 -2.93 -0.18
CA LEU A 55 1.41 -2.27 1.13
C LEU A 55 0.75 -0.88 1.08
N LEU A 56 1.21 0.01 0.21
CA LEU A 56 0.65 1.36 0.07
C LEU A 56 -0.81 1.35 -0.41
N PRO A 57 -1.16 0.62 -1.50
CA PRO A 57 -2.55 0.41 -1.89
C PRO A 57 -3.44 -0.12 -0.77
N THR A 58 -2.96 -1.09 -0.01
CA THR A 58 -3.71 -1.67 1.11
C THR A 58 -3.88 -0.71 2.27
N ALA A 59 -2.84 0.07 2.61
CA ALA A 59 -2.92 1.10 3.63
C ALA A 59 -3.95 2.18 3.26
N LEU A 60 -4.00 2.59 1.99
CA LEU A 60 -5.00 3.52 1.47
C LEU A 60 -6.42 2.95 1.62
N LEU A 61 -6.64 1.68 1.27
CA LEU A 61 -7.95 1.02 1.43
C LEU A 61 -8.38 0.99 2.90
N VAL A 62 -7.48 0.63 3.82
CA VAL A 62 -7.77 0.63 5.25
C VAL A 62 -8.16 2.04 5.72
N ALA A 63 -7.40 3.06 5.34
CA ALA A 63 -7.72 4.45 5.68
C ALA A 63 -9.09 4.88 5.11
N ALA A 64 -9.39 4.53 3.85
CA ALA A 64 -10.66 4.83 3.21
C ALA A 64 -11.85 4.16 3.91
N LEU A 65 -11.69 2.89 4.32
CA LEU A 65 -12.70 2.18 5.10
C LEU A 65 -12.96 2.88 6.44
N TRP A 66 -11.90 3.27 7.16
CA TRP A 66 -12.03 3.96 8.44
C TRP A 66 -12.74 5.30 8.29
N CYS A 67 -12.34 6.10 7.30
CA CYS A 67 -13.00 7.36 6.98
C CYS A 67 -14.48 7.17 6.62
N THR A 68 -14.82 6.10 5.91
CA THR A 68 -16.21 5.79 5.52
C THR A 68 -17.06 5.43 6.74
N VAL A 69 -16.55 4.57 7.63
CA VAL A 69 -17.25 4.19 8.86
C VAL A 69 -17.45 5.39 9.78
N LEU A 70 -16.40 6.19 10.01
CA LEU A 70 -16.50 7.40 10.82
C LEU A 70 -17.48 8.41 10.21
N SER A 71 -17.46 8.56 8.89
CA SER A 71 -18.41 9.41 8.17
C SER A 71 -19.84 8.93 8.30
N ALA A 72 -20.07 7.62 8.26
CA ALA A 72 -21.40 7.03 8.37
C ALA A 72 -22.08 7.38 9.71
N TYR A 73 -21.33 7.43 10.81
CA TYR A 73 -21.86 7.88 12.11
C TYR A 73 -22.32 9.34 12.12
N THR A 74 -21.78 10.18 11.23
CA THR A 74 -22.20 11.59 11.12
C THR A 74 -23.45 11.78 10.28
N LEU A 75 -23.80 10.82 9.40
CA LEU A 75 -24.90 10.95 8.44
C LEU A 75 -26.27 11.27 9.07
N PRO A 76 -26.69 10.67 10.20
CA PRO A 76 -27.98 10.95 10.80
C PRO A 76 -28.14 12.43 11.21
N PHE A 77 -27.06 13.06 11.66
CA PHE A 77 -27.06 14.43 12.20
C PHE A 77 -26.67 15.49 11.18
N ARG A 78 -26.24 15.09 9.98
CA ARG A 78 -25.72 16.00 8.95
C ARG A 78 -26.82 16.55 8.06
N SER A 79 -26.87 17.88 7.92
CA SER A 79 -27.65 18.56 6.87
C SER A 79 -26.95 18.43 5.51
N GLY A 80 -27.70 18.33 4.42
CA GLY A 80 -27.13 18.18 3.07
C GLY A 80 -26.56 16.79 2.75
N ARG A 81 -27.19 15.72 3.27
CA ARG A 81 -26.77 14.31 3.10
C ARG A 81 -26.46 13.93 1.65
N GLY A 82 -27.26 14.38 0.69
CA GLY A 82 -27.06 14.07 -0.73
C GLY A 82 -25.70 14.54 -1.26
N GLY A 83 -25.32 15.80 -0.99
CA GLY A 83 -24.02 16.34 -1.39
C GLY A 83 -22.85 15.61 -0.74
N PHE A 84 -23.01 15.24 0.54
CA PHE A 84 -22.00 14.47 1.25
C PHE A 84 -21.81 13.06 0.69
N LEU A 85 -22.90 12.35 0.35
CA LEU A 85 -22.82 11.02 -0.25
C LEU A 85 -22.15 11.06 -1.62
N ILE A 86 -22.45 12.07 -2.43
CA ILE A 86 -21.77 12.29 -3.72
C ILE A 86 -20.27 12.52 -3.51
N ALA A 87 -19.91 13.40 -2.57
CA ALA A 87 -18.50 13.65 -2.24
C ALA A 87 -17.79 12.37 -1.74
N MET A 88 -18.47 11.54 -0.93
CA MET A 88 -17.92 10.28 -0.45
C MET A 88 -17.66 9.30 -1.60
N VAL A 89 -18.58 9.17 -2.55
CA VAL A 89 -18.40 8.34 -3.76
C VAL A 89 -17.25 8.87 -4.62
N MET A 90 -17.16 10.19 -4.80
CA MET A 90 -16.07 10.81 -5.56
C MET A 90 -14.71 10.59 -4.89
N SER A 91 -14.64 10.68 -3.56
CA SER A 91 -13.41 10.36 -2.82
C SER A 91 -12.99 8.89 -2.98
N TRP A 92 -13.94 7.96 -3.00
CA TRP A 92 -13.65 6.55 -3.30
C TRP A 92 -13.14 6.35 -4.73
N TRP A 93 -13.74 7.06 -5.68
CA TRP A 93 -13.28 7.05 -7.06
C TRP A 93 -11.85 7.61 -7.19
N ASP A 94 -11.56 8.71 -6.50
CA ASP A 94 -10.21 9.29 -6.46
C ASP A 94 -9.20 8.35 -5.83
N ALA A 95 -9.55 7.69 -4.72
CA ALA A 95 -8.71 6.69 -4.08
C ALA A 95 -8.37 5.54 -5.04
N LEU A 96 -9.37 5.03 -5.77
CA LEU A 96 -9.17 3.97 -6.76
C LEU A 96 -8.25 4.42 -7.90
N ARG A 97 -8.43 5.65 -8.42
CA ARG A 97 -7.54 6.20 -9.46
C ARG A 97 -6.10 6.34 -8.95
N MET A 98 -5.91 6.81 -7.73
CA MET A 98 -4.57 6.91 -7.12
C MET A 98 -3.92 5.54 -6.94
N MET A 99 -4.69 4.52 -6.58
CA MET A 99 -4.22 3.13 -6.49
C MET A 99 -3.71 2.62 -7.85
N VAL A 100 -4.44 2.90 -8.93
CA VAL A 100 -4.03 2.52 -10.28
C VAL A 100 -2.79 3.30 -10.73
N PHE A 101 -2.72 4.60 -10.46
CA PHE A 101 -1.55 5.42 -10.81
C PHE A 101 -0.30 5.02 -10.06
N TYR A 102 -0.44 4.52 -8.82
CA TYR A 102 0.68 3.96 -8.08
C TYR A 102 1.32 2.80 -8.85
N TRP A 103 0.53 1.82 -9.32
CA TRP A 103 1.07 0.71 -10.10
C TRP A 103 1.65 1.16 -11.45
N ALA A 104 0.98 2.08 -12.15
CA ALA A 104 1.51 2.63 -13.40
C ALA A 104 2.86 3.34 -13.20
N GLY A 105 2.97 4.14 -12.13
CA GLY A 105 4.21 4.81 -11.72
C GLY A 105 5.31 3.81 -11.33
N LEU A 106 4.95 2.76 -10.61
CA LEU A 106 5.87 1.70 -10.20
C LEU A 106 6.42 0.93 -11.41
N VAL A 107 5.57 0.55 -12.37
CA VAL A 107 6.01 -0.10 -13.61
C VAL A 107 6.99 0.79 -14.37
N ARG A 108 6.67 2.09 -14.51
CA ARG A 108 7.58 3.06 -15.14
C ARG A 108 8.91 3.14 -14.41
N PHE A 109 8.89 3.19 -13.08
CA PHE A 109 10.10 3.21 -12.26
C PHE A 109 10.96 1.96 -12.51
N VAL A 110 10.36 0.78 -12.47
CA VAL A 110 11.07 -0.49 -12.74
C VAL A 110 11.71 -0.50 -14.11
N VAL A 111 10.99 -0.09 -15.16
CA VAL A 111 11.53 -0.01 -16.52
C VAL A 111 12.73 0.93 -16.61
N VAL A 112 12.65 2.11 -15.97
CA VAL A 112 13.76 3.07 -15.93
C VAL A 112 14.97 2.50 -15.20
N VAL A 113 14.77 1.88 -14.04
CA VAL A 113 15.86 1.26 -13.26
C VAL A 113 16.54 0.14 -14.07
N LEU A 114 15.77 -0.74 -14.70
CA LEU A 114 16.32 -1.79 -15.56
C LEU A 114 17.11 -1.23 -16.74
N SER A 115 16.63 -0.14 -17.34
CA SER A 115 17.31 0.54 -18.45
C SER A 115 18.66 1.12 -18.00
N TRP A 116 18.71 1.71 -16.80
CA TRP A 116 19.94 2.21 -16.19
C TRP A 116 20.92 1.09 -15.87
N LEU A 117 20.45 0.00 -15.25
CA LEU A 117 21.29 -1.18 -14.97
C LEU A 117 21.88 -1.77 -16.24
N TRP A 118 21.08 -1.87 -17.31
CA TRP A 118 21.56 -2.32 -18.61
C TRP A 118 22.61 -1.38 -19.21
N GLY A 119 22.38 -0.07 -19.13
CA GLY A 119 23.35 0.95 -19.56
C GLY A 119 24.68 0.83 -18.81
N LEU A 120 24.63 0.69 -17.49
CA LEU A 120 25.82 0.50 -16.64
C LEU A 120 26.58 -0.79 -16.98
N LEU A 121 25.86 -1.90 -17.16
CA LEU A 121 26.46 -3.18 -17.56
C LEU A 121 27.17 -3.07 -18.92
N LYS A 122 26.52 -2.44 -19.90
CA LYS A 122 27.09 -2.23 -21.23
C LYS A 122 28.35 -1.36 -21.18
N LEU A 123 28.31 -0.28 -20.41
CA LEU A 123 29.45 0.61 -20.20
C LEU A 123 30.60 -0.13 -19.51
N GLY A 124 30.33 -0.77 -18.38
CA GLY A 124 31.32 -1.54 -17.62
C GLY A 124 31.97 -2.64 -18.47
N GLY A 125 31.16 -3.42 -19.19
CA GLY A 125 31.65 -4.44 -20.12
C GLY A 125 32.49 -3.85 -21.25
N SER A 126 32.09 -2.72 -21.83
CA SER A 126 32.87 -2.06 -22.89
C SER A 126 34.22 -1.54 -22.40
N LEU A 127 34.27 -0.98 -21.17
CA LEU A 127 35.50 -0.51 -20.54
C LEU A 127 36.41 -1.69 -20.21
N PHE A 128 35.85 -2.77 -19.66
CA PHE A 128 36.60 -3.99 -19.35
C PHE A 128 37.25 -4.60 -20.60
N ILE A 129 36.51 -4.72 -21.70
CA ILE A 129 37.04 -5.22 -22.97
C ILE A 129 38.14 -4.30 -23.52
N ARG A 130 37.94 -2.97 -23.45
CA ARG A 130 38.97 -1.99 -23.87
C ARG A 130 40.22 -2.08 -23.01
N PHE A 131 40.07 -2.28 -21.70
CA PHE A 131 41.18 -2.45 -20.77
C PHE A 131 41.99 -3.71 -21.07
N ILE A 132 41.32 -4.85 -21.31
CA ILE A 132 41.97 -6.09 -21.78
C ILE A 132 42.75 -5.81 -23.07
N LYS A 133 42.10 -5.24 -24.10
CA LYS A 133 42.76 -4.95 -25.37
C LYS A 133 43.97 -4.02 -25.20
N PHE A 134 43.88 -3.01 -24.34
CA PHE A 134 44.99 -2.10 -24.03
C PHE A 134 46.20 -2.84 -23.47
N ILE A 135 46.00 -3.73 -22.48
CA ILE A 135 47.07 -4.55 -21.89
C ILE A 135 47.77 -5.40 -22.95
N PHE A 136 46.99 -6.08 -23.81
CA PHE A 136 47.56 -6.99 -24.81
C PHE A 136 48.21 -6.28 -26.01
N THR A 137 47.68 -5.12 -26.42
CA THR A 137 48.17 -4.42 -27.63
C THR A 137 49.34 -3.49 -27.33
N ARG A 138 49.51 -3.06 -26.07
CA ARG A 138 50.63 -2.20 -25.65
C ARG A 138 51.33 -2.75 -24.42
N PRO A 139 52.04 -3.89 -24.52
CA PRO A 139 52.76 -4.46 -23.37
C PRO A 139 53.85 -3.52 -22.81
N PHE A 140 54.34 -2.56 -23.60
CA PHE A 140 55.42 -1.63 -23.23
C PHE A 140 54.99 -0.16 -23.09
N ALA A 141 53.70 0.19 -23.06
CA ALA A 141 53.30 1.60 -22.90
C ALA A 141 53.32 2.11 -21.44
N LEU A 142 53.62 1.23 -20.48
CA LEU A 142 53.75 1.53 -19.05
C LEU A 142 55.19 1.36 -18.53
N LEU A 143 56.15 1.06 -19.41
CA LEU A 143 57.60 1.13 -19.16
C LEU A 143 58.15 2.39 -19.86
#